data_AF-A0A8D5U8T1-F1
#
_entry.id   AF-A0A8D5U8T1-F1
#
_cell.length_a   1.000
_cell.length_b   1.000
_cell.length_c   1.000
_cell.angle_alpha   90.00
_cell.angle_beta   90.00
_cell.angle_gamma   90.00
#
_symmetry.space_group_name_H-M   'P 1'
#
loop_
_entity.id
_entity.type
_entity.pdbx_description
1 polymer ?
#
loop_
_entity_poly.entity_id
_entity_poly.type
_entity_poly.pdbx_seq_one_letter_code
_entity_poly.pdbx_strand_id
1 'polypeptide(L)'
;MYLQVQLALNLVVTMTYNKLLLSFFIVIIALAAFTALYFTVFNVSNHEGQAASTHAATTNININNDNVSTNTTITEGELKKIIEEAKDIYLDALEKNDTSYISIDNFSKMLIMNATIINGTTLSVNHTVYRYVVVHIYDAESNLSFAPERTSVDGIVVQSLPMNKSITYTGGTIYNYLVTYEGKTYKVSFSSVGFFESSFYLTAFVQKIGDNMYQVQITVNRELGNTAQVSSVWFILVGNS
;
A
#
# COMPACT_ATOMS: atom_id res chain seq x y z
N MET A 1 69.50 -32.49 -12.42
CA MET A 1 68.21 -33.22 -12.45
C MET A 1 67.25 -32.77 -11.34
N TYR A 2 67.70 -32.70 -10.08
CA TYR A 2 66.86 -32.33 -8.92
C TYR A 2 66.20 -30.93 -9.01
N LEU A 3 66.95 -29.90 -9.43
CA LEU A 3 66.45 -28.52 -9.52
C LEU A 3 65.33 -28.33 -10.56
N GLN A 4 65.39 -29.06 -11.67
CA GLN A 4 64.38 -29.03 -12.75
C GLN A 4 63.06 -29.66 -12.28
N VAL A 5 63.14 -30.76 -11.52
CA VAL A 5 61.97 -31.44 -10.93
C VAL A 5 61.31 -30.55 -9.87
N GLN A 6 62.10 -29.85 -9.05
CA GLN A 6 61.59 -28.96 -8.00
C GLN A 6 60.91 -27.71 -8.58
N LEU A 7 61.42 -27.14 -9.68
CA LEU A 7 60.79 -26.03 -10.38
C LEU A 7 59.45 -26.45 -11.01
N ALA A 8 59.41 -27.62 -11.65
CA ALA A 8 58.19 -28.14 -12.26
C ALA A 8 57.09 -28.40 -11.22
N LEU A 9 57.46 -28.92 -10.05
CA LEU A 9 56.52 -29.18 -8.95
C LEU A 9 55.94 -27.87 -8.38
N ASN A 10 56.77 -26.85 -8.14
CA ASN A 10 56.30 -25.55 -7.66
C ASN A 10 55.38 -24.86 -8.67
N LEU A 11 55.64 -25.02 -9.97
CA LEU A 11 54.80 -24.45 -11.03
C LEU A 11 53.41 -25.13 -11.06
N VAL A 12 53.37 -26.46 -10.94
CA VAL A 12 52.12 -27.25 -10.88
C VAL A 12 51.29 -26.90 -9.64
N VAL A 13 51.93 -26.77 -8.47
CA VAL A 13 51.24 -26.39 -7.22
C VAL A 13 50.69 -24.96 -7.34
N THR A 14 51.45 -24.02 -7.88
CA THR A 14 51.00 -22.63 -8.06
C THR A 14 49.85 -22.54 -9.06
N MET A 15 49.91 -23.29 -10.18
CA MET A 15 48.81 -23.35 -11.15
C MET A 15 47.55 -24.00 -10.57
N THR A 16 47.70 -25.02 -9.73
CA THR A 16 46.57 -25.69 -9.07
C THR A 16 45.93 -24.77 -8.02
N TYR A 17 46.74 -24.07 -7.23
CA TYR A 17 46.27 -23.09 -6.25
C TYR A 17 45.52 -21.93 -6.93
N ASN A 18 46.06 -21.38 -8.02
CA ASN A 18 45.40 -20.31 -8.78
C ASN A 18 44.06 -20.75 -9.39
N LYS A 19 43.95 -22.00 -9.86
CA LYS A 19 42.67 -22.56 -10.33
C LYS A 19 41.66 -22.72 -9.19
N LEU A 20 42.11 -23.18 -8.02
CA LEU A 20 41.26 -23.35 -6.84
C LEU A 20 40.73 -22.01 -6.32
N LEU A 21 41.61 -21.00 -6.32
CA LEU A 21 41.31 -19.64 -5.90
C LEU A 21 40.34 -18.95 -6.89
N LEU A 22 40.53 -19.16 -8.19
CA LEU A 22 39.58 -18.71 -9.22
C LEU A 22 38.21 -19.38 -9.08
N SER A 23 38.15 -20.70 -8.86
CA SER A 23 36.88 -21.40 -8.63
C SER A 23 36.17 -20.92 -7.36
N PHE A 24 36.92 -20.59 -6.30
CA PHE A 24 36.35 -20.04 -5.08
C PHE A 24 35.75 -18.65 -5.29
N PHE A 25 36.44 -17.77 -6.04
CA PHE A 25 35.88 -16.47 -6.43
C PHE A 25 34.62 -16.58 -7.29
N ILE A 26 34.58 -17.52 -8.24
CA ILE A 26 33.39 -17.76 -9.07
C ILE A 26 32.21 -18.20 -8.20
N VAL A 27 32.44 -19.07 -7.21
CA VAL A 27 31.39 -19.52 -6.27
C VAL A 27 30.90 -18.36 -5.40
N ILE A 28 31.79 -17.48 -4.91
CA ILE A 28 31.38 -16.29 -4.14
C ILE A 28 30.56 -15.34 -5.01
N ILE A 29 30.98 -15.08 -6.25
CA ILE A 29 30.23 -14.22 -7.17
C ILE A 29 28.87 -14.84 -7.50
N ALA A 30 28.81 -16.17 -7.71
CA ALA A 30 27.57 -16.88 -7.94
C ALA A 30 26.65 -16.85 -6.72
N LEU A 31 27.17 -17.00 -5.49
CA LEU A 31 26.39 -16.84 -4.27
C LEU A 31 25.90 -15.41 -4.11
N ALA A 32 26.73 -14.40 -4.35
CA ALA A 32 26.35 -13.00 -4.26
C ALA A 32 25.31 -12.61 -5.33
N ALA A 33 25.42 -13.16 -6.55
CA ALA A 33 24.42 -12.99 -7.59
C ALA A 33 23.12 -13.73 -7.24
N PHE A 34 23.20 -14.90 -6.63
CA PHE A 34 22.03 -15.66 -6.19
C PHE A 34 21.35 -15.00 -4.98
N THR A 35 22.10 -14.44 -4.03
CA THR A 35 21.51 -13.68 -2.92
C THR A 35 20.94 -12.35 -3.40
N ALA A 36 21.58 -11.66 -4.35
CA ALA A 36 21.02 -10.47 -4.98
C ALA A 36 19.76 -10.81 -5.78
N LEU A 37 19.76 -11.90 -6.56
CA LEU A 37 18.59 -12.36 -7.30
C LEU A 37 17.47 -12.80 -6.36
N TYR A 38 17.80 -13.54 -5.30
CA TYR A 38 16.87 -13.91 -4.24
C TYR A 38 16.30 -12.67 -3.55
N PHE A 39 17.10 -11.63 -3.28
CA PHE A 39 16.59 -10.36 -2.77
C PHE A 39 15.69 -9.66 -3.80
N THR A 40 16.01 -9.67 -5.10
CA THR A 40 15.13 -9.06 -6.11
C THR A 40 13.89 -9.88 -6.45
N VAL A 41 13.84 -11.17 -6.12
CA VAL A 41 12.70 -12.06 -6.44
C VAL A 41 11.83 -12.32 -5.21
N PHE A 42 12.42 -12.43 -4.01
CA PHE A 42 11.71 -12.61 -2.73
C PHE A 42 11.55 -11.30 -1.93
N ASN A 43 12.44 -10.32 -2.09
CA ASN A 43 12.29 -8.95 -1.56
C ASN A 43 12.02 -7.93 -2.70
N VAL A 44 11.33 -8.36 -3.77
CA VAL A 44 10.21 -7.52 -4.22
C VAL A 44 9.21 -7.62 -3.09
N SER A 45 9.52 -6.91 -2.01
CA SER A 45 8.52 -6.49 -1.08
C SER A 45 7.45 -5.86 -1.95
N ASN A 46 6.22 -6.21 -1.68
CA ASN A 46 5.05 -5.44 -2.05
C ASN A 46 5.12 -4.06 -1.35
N HIS A 47 6.26 -3.36 -1.47
CA HIS A 47 6.25 -1.92 -1.41
C HIS A 47 5.32 -1.50 -2.52
N GLU A 48 4.51 -0.48 -2.24
CA GLU A 48 3.68 0.25 -3.18
C GLU A 48 4.58 0.89 -4.26
N GLY A 49 5.23 0.04 -5.06
CA GLY A 49 5.94 0.35 -6.27
C GLY A 49 4.86 0.61 -7.30
N GLN A 50 4.86 1.83 -7.80
CA GLN A 50 3.95 2.32 -8.82
C GLN A 50 3.62 1.23 -9.84
N ALA A 51 2.33 1.13 -10.17
CA ALA A 51 1.87 0.59 -11.42
C ALA A 51 2.48 1.40 -12.58
N ALA A 52 3.75 1.14 -12.89
CA ALA A 52 4.22 1.18 -14.25
C ALA A 52 3.39 0.10 -14.97
N SER A 53 2.54 0.56 -15.88
CA SER A 53 1.69 -0.24 -16.76
C SER A 53 2.41 -1.50 -17.27
N THR A 54 2.30 -2.60 -16.50
CA THR A 54 2.80 -3.91 -16.88
C THR A 54 2.08 -4.95 -16.03
N HIS A 55 1.01 -5.49 -16.62
CA HIS A 55 0.36 -6.76 -16.27
C HIS A 55 -0.04 -6.90 -14.80
N ALA A 56 -1.13 -6.20 -14.48
CA ALA A 56 -2.03 -6.52 -13.38
C ALA A 56 -2.24 -8.04 -13.24
N ALA A 57 -2.34 -8.51 -12.00
CA ALA A 57 -3.10 -9.71 -11.69
C ALA A 57 -4.47 -9.54 -12.35
N THR A 58 -4.65 -10.28 -13.44
CA THR A 58 -5.76 -10.10 -14.37
C THR A 58 -6.95 -10.85 -13.81
N THR A 59 -7.67 -10.27 -12.85
CA THR A 59 -9.12 -10.42 -12.91
C THR A 59 -9.56 -9.61 -14.13
N ASN A 60 -9.77 -10.30 -15.25
CA ASN A 60 -10.40 -9.76 -16.45
C ASN A 60 -11.80 -9.23 -16.08
N ILE A 61 -11.87 -8.01 -15.56
CA ILE A 61 -13.10 -7.25 -15.52
C ILE A 61 -13.09 -6.42 -16.81
N ASN A 62 -13.74 -6.97 -17.82
CA ASN A 62 -14.00 -6.30 -19.08
C ASN A 62 -14.82 -5.02 -18.79
N ILE A 63 -14.16 -3.87 -18.73
CA ILE A 63 -14.83 -2.56 -18.57
C ILE A 63 -15.37 -2.14 -19.92
N ASN A 64 -16.38 -2.85 -20.41
CA ASN A 64 -17.27 -2.35 -21.44
C ASN A 64 -18.38 -1.57 -20.75
N ASN A 65 -18.19 -0.25 -20.70
CA ASN A 65 -19.14 0.88 -20.65
C ASN A 65 -20.59 0.71 -20.14
N ASP A 66 -20.91 -0.27 -19.30
CA ASP A 66 -22.18 -0.46 -18.59
C ASP A 66 -21.94 -1.57 -17.54
N ASN A 67 -21.76 -1.20 -16.26
CA ASN A 67 -22.05 -1.99 -15.03
C ASN A 67 -21.15 -1.58 -13.86
N VAL A 68 -21.63 -0.62 -13.08
CA VAL A 68 -21.09 -0.09 -11.81
C VAL A 68 -21.19 -1.12 -10.64
N SER A 69 -21.56 -2.38 -10.91
CA SER A 69 -22.03 -3.36 -9.90
C SER A 69 -20.94 -4.26 -9.29
N THR A 70 -19.87 -4.60 -10.02
CA THR A 70 -18.85 -5.54 -9.50
C THR A 70 -17.78 -4.83 -8.67
N ASN A 71 -17.44 -3.59 -9.02
CA ASN A 71 -16.42 -2.81 -8.30
C ASN A 71 -16.91 -2.35 -6.93
N THR A 72 -18.20 -2.02 -6.80
CA THR A 72 -18.82 -1.58 -5.54
C THR A 72 -18.84 -2.68 -4.47
N THR A 73 -19.07 -3.94 -4.87
CA THR A 73 -19.13 -5.07 -3.92
C THR A 73 -17.74 -5.41 -3.36
N ILE A 74 -16.69 -5.38 -4.20
CA ILE A 74 -15.31 -5.63 -3.75
C ILE A 74 -14.86 -4.50 -2.82
N THR A 75 -15.14 -3.24 -3.18
CA THR A 75 -14.76 -2.11 -2.33
C THR A 75 -15.53 -2.08 -1.01
N GLU A 76 -16.76 -2.57 -0.96
CA GLU A 76 -17.57 -2.64 0.27
C GLU A 76 -16.97 -3.63 1.28
N GLY A 77 -16.71 -4.86 0.84
CA GLY A 77 -16.17 -5.92 1.71
C GLY A 77 -14.81 -5.56 2.29
N GLU A 78 -13.93 -4.98 1.48
CA GLU A 78 -12.58 -4.59 1.87
C GLU A 78 -12.58 -3.34 2.75
N LEU A 79 -13.42 -2.34 2.44
CA LEU A 79 -13.61 -1.19 3.32
C LEU A 79 -14.10 -1.64 4.70
N LYS A 80 -15.09 -2.54 4.73
CA LYS A 80 -15.62 -3.10 5.98
C LYS A 80 -14.53 -3.83 6.76
N LYS A 81 -13.78 -4.73 6.11
CA LYS A 81 -12.67 -5.47 6.70
C LYS A 81 -11.65 -4.52 7.35
N ILE A 82 -11.16 -3.52 6.61
CA ILE A 82 -10.12 -2.62 7.13
C ILE A 82 -10.64 -1.75 8.28
N ILE A 83 -11.92 -1.31 8.25
CA ILE A 83 -12.53 -0.59 9.38
C ILE A 83 -12.66 -1.49 10.62
N GLU A 84 -13.06 -2.75 10.44
CA GLU A 84 -13.16 -3.73 11.53
C GLU A 84 -11.77 -4.04 12.13
N GLU A 85 -10.76 -4.28 11.29
CA GLU A 85 -9.38 -4.48 11.74
C GLU A 85 -8.84 -3.25 12.49
N ALA A 86 -9.10 -2.04 11.99
CA ALA A 86 -8.70 -0.80 12.66
C ALA A 86 -9.35 -0.66 14.04
N LYS A 87 -10.61 -1.08 14.17
CA LYS A 87 -11.34 -1.07 15.45
C LYS A 87 -10.74 -2.07 16.43
N ASP A 88 -10.44 -3.28 15.97
CA ASP A 88 -9.87 -4.33 16.82
C ASP A 88 -8.47 -3.95 17.31
N ILE A 89 -7.62 -3.43 16.42
CA ILE A 89 -6.28 -2.91 16.77
C ILE A 89 -6.38 -1.78 17.79
N TYR A 90 -7.34 -0.87 17.61
CA TYR A 90 -7.55 0.22 18.56
C TYR A 90 -7.95 -0.28 19.95
N LEU A 91 -8.87 -1.24 20.02
CA LEU A 91 -9.34 -1.81 21.28
C LEU A 91 -8.23 -2.62 21.98
N ASP A 92 -7.47 -3.41 21.23
CA ASP A 92 -6.33 -4.17 21.75
C ASP A 92 -5.24 -3.25 22.31
N ALA A 93 -4.92 -2.16 21.61
CA ALA A 93 -3.97 -1.16 22.09
C ALA A 93 -4.45 -0.45 23.37
N LEU A 94 -5.76 -0.24 23.52
CA LEU A 94 -6.33 0.30 24.77
C LEU A 94 -6.22 -0.69 25.93
N GLU A 95 -6.46 -1.98 25.68
CA GLU A 95 -6.36 -3.03 26.69
C GLU A 95 -4.91 -3.23 27.16
N LYS A 96 -3.96 -3.19 26.23
CA LYS A 96 -2.51 -3.36 26.51
C LYS A 96 -1.82 -2.09 26.97
N ASN A 97 -2.50 -0.93 26.92
CA ASN A 97 -1.94 0.39 27.18
C ASN A 97 -0.77 0.76 26.22
N ASP A 98 -0.84 0.29 24.98
CA ASP A 98 0.15 0.49 23.91
C ASP A 98 -0.28 1.58 22.91
N THR A 99 -1.04 2.58 23.39
CA THR A 99 -1.60 3.64 22.54
C THR A 99 -0.54 4.54 21.90
N SER A 100 0.74 4.44 22.30
CA SER A 100 1.86 5.14 21.67
C SER A 100 2.09 4.75 20.21
N TYR A 101 1.61 3.58 19.80
CA TYR A 101 1.70 3.07 18.43
C TYR A 101 0.39 3.24 17.64
N ILE A 102 -0.47 4.15 18.10
CA ILE A 102 -1.73 4.52 17.46
C ILE A 102 -1.69 6.01 17.13
N SER A 103 -1.84 6.35 15.84
CA SER A 103 -1.89 7.74 15.37
C SER A 103 -3.26 8.03 14.76
N ILE A 104 -4.21 8.45 15.60
CA ILE A 104 -5.58 8.76 15.18
C ILE A 104 -6.05 10.08 15.79
N ASP A 105 -6.74 10.91 15.00
CA ASP A 105 -7.43 12.09 15.53
C ASP A 105 -8.83 11.73 16.09
N ASN A 106 -9.46 12.67 16.80
CA ASN A 106 -10.76 12.45 17.45
C ASN A 106 -11.88 12.07 16.47
N PHE A 107 -11.89 12.65 15.28
CA PHE A 107 -12.92 12.38 14.29
C PHE A 107 -12.67 11.03 13.60
N SER A 108 -11.41 10.71 13.30
CA SER A 108 -10.99 9.37 12.86
C SER A 108 -11.35 8.28 13.87
N LYS A 109 -11.12 8.52 15.16
CA LYS A 109 -11.55 7.62 16.23
C LYS A 109 -13.07 7.41 16.21
N MET A 110 -13.85 8.48 16.08
CA MET A 110 -15.31 8.37 16.01
C MET A 110 -15.76 7.53 14.81
N LEU A 111 -15.10 7.71 13.65
CA LEU A 111 -15.35 6.94 12.45
C LEU A 111 -15.07 5.46 12.69
N ILE A 112 -13.86 5.08 13.11
CA ILE A 112 -13.48 3.67 13.28
C ILE A 112 -14.37 2.98 14.32
N MET A 113 -14.73 3.67 15.40
CA MET A 113 -15.51 3.07 16.48
C MET A 113 -17.00 2.90 16.15
N ASN A 114 -17.56 3.79 15.33
CA ASN A 114 -19.01 3.91 15.13
C ASN A 114 -19.45 3.79 13.66
N ALA A 115 -18.54 3.49 12.74
CA ALA A 115 -18.89 3.27 11.36
C ALA A 115 -19.68 1.97 11.21
N THR A 116 -20.74 2.01 10.40
CA THR A 116 -21.50 0.84 9.97
C THR A 116 -21.76 0.99 8.48
N ILE A 117 -21.16 0.11 7.68
CA ILE A 117 -21.39 0.07 6.23
C ILE A 117 -22.83 -0.43 6.01
N ILE A 118 -23.65 0.39 5.34
CA ILE A 118 -25.06 0.09 5.07
C ILE A 118 -25.17 -0.69 3.76
N ASN A 119 -24.41 -0.27 2.74
CA ASN A 119 -24.29 -0.92 1.43
C ASN A 119 -23.02 -0.42 0.71
N GLY A 120 -22.85 -0.81 -0.56
CA GLY A 120 -21.69 -0.48 -1.38
C GLY A 120 -21.43 1.01 -1.68
N THR A 121 -22.28 1.92 -1.23
CA THR A 121 -22.14 3.36 -1.46
C THR A 121 -22.46 4.24 -0.25
N THR A 122 -22.99 3.67 0.84
CA THR A 122 -23.40 4.42 2.03
C THR A 122 -22.94 3.76 3.32
N LEU A 123 -22.56 4.60 4.29
CA LEU A 123 -22.23 4.18 5.64
C LEU A 123 -22.82 5.15 6.65
N SER A 124 -23.07 4.67 7.86
CA SER A 124 -23.43 5.51 8.99
C SER A 124 -22.22 5.69 9.90
N VAL A 125 -21.98 6.91 10.37
CA VAL A 125 -21.08 7.18 11.51
C VAL A 125 -21.88 7.91 12.56
N ASN A 126 -22.00 7.32 13.75
CA ASN A 126 -22.71 7.91 14.88
C ASN A 126 -24.12 8.43 14.49
N HIS A 127 -24.92 7.56 13.86
CA HIS A 127 -26.30 7.84 13.40
C HIS A 127 -26.43 8.86 12.26
N THR A 128 -25.34 9.46 11.79
CA THR A 128 -25.34 10.28 10.57
C THR A 128 -25.03 9.40 9.38
N VAL A 129 -25.82 9.49 8.30
CA VAL A 129 -25.59 8.73 7.06
C VAL A 129 -24.74 9.56 6.09
N TYR A 130 -23.73 8.91 5.54
CA TYR A 130 -22.81 9.46 4.54
C TYR A 130 -22.85 8.59 3.28
N ARG A 131 -22.76 9.23 2.12
CA ARG A 131 -22.31 8.57 0.89
C ARG A 131 -20.80 8.45 0.94
N TYR A 132 -20.26 7.35 0.43
CA TYR A 132 -18.81 7.17 0.33
C TYR A 132 -18.38 6.71 -1.07
N VAL A 133 -17.15 7.06 -1.41
CA VAL A 133 -16.48 6.58 -2.62
C VAL A 133 -15.07 6.15 -2.27
N VAL A 134 -14.76 4.88 -2.48
CA VAL A 134 -13.41 4.34 -2.31
C VAL A 134 -12.55 4.74 -3.50
N VAL A 135 -11.38 5.30 -3.23
CA VAL A 135 -10.43 5.80 -4.24
C VAL A 135 -9.12 5.04 -4.24
N HIS A 136 -8.83 4.34 -3.13
CA HIS A 136 -7.67 3.49 -2.99
C HIS A 136 -7.95 2.37 -1.98
N ILE A 137 -7.61 1.13 -2.32
CA ILE A 137 -7.43 0.02 -1.38
C ILE A 137 -6.10 -0.63 -1.70
N TYR A 138 -5.34 -0.92 -0.66
CA TYR A 138 -4.18 -1.79 -0.72
C TYR A 138 -4.25 -2.77 0.44
N ASP A 139 -4.08 -4.06 0.16
CA ASP A 139 -3.95 -5.10 1.18
C ASP A 139 -2.85 -6.05 0.72
N ALA A 140 -1.74 -6.03 1.45
CA ALA A 140 -0.57 -6.82 1.14
C ALA A 140 -0.81 -8.33 1.29
N GLU A 141 -1.72 -8.76 2.17
CA GLU A 141 -1.97 -10.19 2.43
C GLU A 141 -2.81 -10.82 1.33
N SER A 142 -3.83 -10.11 0.87
CA SER A 142 -4.69 -10.56 -0.23
C SER A 142 -4.11 -10.24 -1.61
N ASN A 143 -2.95 -9.55 -1.67
CA ASN A 143 -2.38 -8.97 -2.88
C ASN A 143 -3.39 -8.11 -3.65
N LEU A 144 -4.26 -7.42 -2.92
CA LEU A 144 -5.26 -6.53 -3.49
C LEU A 144 -4.66 -5.15 -3.67
N SER A 145 -4.80 -4.61 -4.88
CA SER A 145 -4.53 -3.21 -5.18
C SER A 145 -5.64 -2.65 -6.06
N PHE A 146 -6.31 -1.63 -5.55
CA PHE A 146 -7.39 -0.94 -6.23
C PHE A 146 -7.12 0.56 -6.18
N ALA A 147 -6.86 1.17 -7.32
CA ALA A 147 -6.62 2.61 -7.44
C ALA A 147 -7.14 3.09 -8.81
N PRO A 148 -8.47 3.21 -8.99
CA PRO A 148 -9.05 3.52 -10.29
C PRO A 148 -8.67 4.94 -10.74
N GLU A 149 -8.43 5.10 -12.05
CA GLU A 149 -8.17 6.42 -12.61
C GLU A 149 -9.38 7.36 -12.45
N ARG A 150 -10.59 6.79 -12.52
CA ARG A 150 -11.86 7.50 -12.33
C ARG A 150 -12.90 6.58 -11.71
N THR A 151 -13.67 7.09 -10.77
CA THR A 151 -14.83 6.41 -10.18
C THR A 151 -16.00 7.39 -10.04
N SER A 152 -17.22 6.88 -10.12
CA SER A 152 -18.45 7.67 -10.04
C SER A 152 -19.51 6.89 -9.30
N VAL A 153 -19.97 7.41 -8.17
CA VAL A 153 -20.94 6.75 -7.30
C VAL A 153 -21.86 7.82 -6.70
N ASP A 154 -23.17 7.64 -6.82
CA ASP A 154 -24.20 8.50 -6.21
C ASP A 154 -23.96 10.01 -6.38
N GLY A 155 -23.60 10.43 -7.60
CA GLY A 155 -23.35 11.83 -7.96
C GLY A 155 -22.00 12.39 -7.53
N ILE A 156 -21.16 11.58 -6.88
CA ILE A 156 -19.77 11.91 -6.55
C ILE A 156 -18.88 11.35 -7.65
N VAL A 157 -18.13 12.21 -8.32
CA VAL A 157 -17.14 11.81 -9.33
C VAL A 157 -15.76 12.07 -8.76
N VAL A 158 -14.92 11.06 -8.74
CA VAL A 158 -13.51 11.19 -8.35
C VAL A 158 -12.63 10.80 -9.53
N GLN A 159 -11.67 11.66 -9.86
CA GLN A 159 -10.70 11.43 -10.92
C GLN A 159 -9.28 11.65 -10.40
N SER A 160 -8.42 10.64 -10.56
CA SER A 160 -7.00 10.75 -10.27
C SER A 160 -6.34 11.74 -11.22
N LEU A 161 -5.41 12.53 -10.69
CA LEU A 161 -4.57 13.44 -11.46
C LEU A 161 -3.22 12.78 -11.71
N PRO A 162 -2.64 12.97 -12.91
CA PRO A 162 -1.34 12.40 -13.22
C PRO A 162 -0.27 12.94 -12.27
N MET A 163 0.53 12.03 -11.75
CA MET A 163 1.66 12.38 -10.91
C MET A 163 2.70 13.15 -11.73
N ASN A 164 3.29 14.19 -11.15
CA ASN A 164 4.32 14.95 -11.83
C ASN A 164 5.61 14.12 -11.90
N LYS A 165 5.89 13.55 -13.08
CA LYS A 165 7.06 12.68 -13.33
C LYS A 165 8.40 13.41 -13.18
N SER A 166 8.40 14.74 -13.14
CA SER A 166 9.61 15.55 -12.93
C SER A 166 9.97 15.75 -11.46
N ILE A 167 9.13 15.28 -10.52
CA ILE A 167 9.38 15.38 -9.08
C ILE A 167 9.65 13.98 -8.54
N THR A 168 10.85 13.80 -7.96
CA THR A 168 11.15 12.62 -7.15
C THR A 168 10.65 12.90 -5.73
N TYR A 169 9.75 12.07 -5.24
CA TYR A 169 9.30 12.15 -3.86
C TYR A 169 10.17 11.24 -3.00
N THR A 170 10.99 11.82 -2.14
CA THR A 170 11.83 11.09 -1.20
C THR A 170 11.07 10.87 0.10
N GLY A 171 10.65 9.64 0.37
CA GLY A 171 10.04 9.25 1.65
C GLY A 171 8.55 8.91 1.59
N GLY A 172 7.85 9.22 0.50
CA GLY A 172 6.44 8.85 0.31
C GLY A 172 5.88 9.31 -1.03
N THR A 173 4.68 8.86 -1.39
CA THR A 173 4.00 9.19 -2.66
C THR A 173 2.78 10.05 -2.37
N ILE A 174 2.62 11.15 -3.12
CA ILE A 174 1.42 12.00 -3.06
C ILE A 174 0.49 11.66 -4.22
N TYR A 175 -0.74 11.27 -3.89
CA TYR A 175 -1.80 11.00 -4.84
C TYR A 175 -2.77 12.17 -4.87
N ASN A 176 -3.03 12.71 -6.05
CA ASN A 176 -3.90 13.87 -6.22
C ASN A 176 -5.17 13.45 -6.96
N TYR A 177 -6.30 13.97 -6.51
CA TYR A 177 -7.61 13.70 -7.09
C TYR A 177 -8.40 14.99 -7.29
N LEU A 178 -9.26 15.01 -8.30
CA LEU A 178 -10.37 15.94 -8.42
C LEU A 178 -11.64 15.23 -7.96
N VAL A 179 -12.34 15.82 -7.00
CA VAL A 179 -13.61 15.34 -6.48
C VAL A 179 -14.69 16.33 -6.87
N THR A 180 -15.66 15.91 -7.66
CA THR A 180 -16.80 16.72 -8.08
C THR A 180 -18.08 16.21 -7.46
N TYR A 181 -18.84 17.11 -6.83
CA TYR A 181 -20.13 16.82 -6.21
C TYR A 181 -21.01 18.08 -6.24
N GLU A 182 -22.28 17.96 -6.63
CA GLU A 182 -23.23 19.08 -6.74
C GLU A 182 -22.69 20.30 -7.53
N GLY A 183 -21.93 20.03 -8.60
CA GLY A 183 -21.33 21.06 -9.46
C GLY A 183 -20.13 21.80 -8.86
N LYS A 184 -19.71 21.47 -7.63
CA LYS A 184 -18.46 21.96 -7.02
C LYS A 184 -17.35 20.94 -7.23
N THR A 185 -16.13 21.41 -7.50
CA THR A 185 -14.94 20.56 -7.68
C THR A 185 -13.87 20.93 -6.66
N TYR A 186 -13.32 19.93 -6.00
CA TYR A 186 -12.29 20.04 -4.97
C TYR A 186 -11.04 19.28 -5.41
N LYS A 187 -9.86 19.85 -5.13
CA LYS A 187 -8.59 19.14 -5.25
C LYS A 187 -8.24 18.51 -3.92
N VAL A 188 -8.04 17.21 -3.93
CA VAL A 188 -7.83 16.38 -2.73
C VAL A 188 -6.49 15.65 -2.88
N SER A 189 -5.75 15.54 -1.78
CA SER A 189 -4.44 14.86 -1.79
C SER A 189 -4.37 13.83 -0.67
N PHE A 190 -3.94 12.62 -1.03
CA PHE A 190 -3.57 11.55 -0.10
C PHE A 190 -2.06 11.36 -0.14
N SER A 191 -1.48 10.89 0.96
CA SER A 191 -0.05 10.63 1.06
C SER A 191 0.20 9.24 1.65
N SER A 192 0.92 8.41 0.91
CA SER A 192 1.47 7.14 1.40
C SER A 192 2.93 7.38 1.81
N VAL A 193 3.29 7.09 3.05
CA VAL A 193 4.63 7.33 3.61
C VAL A 193 5.00 6.07 4.38
N GLY A 194 5.52 5.07 3.67
CA GLY A 194 5.69 3.73 4.22
C GLY A 194 6.46 3.67 5.54
N PHE A 195 7.50 4.50 5.73
CA PHE A 195 8.21 4.57 7.01
C PHE A 195 7.34 5.07 8.17
N PHE A 196 6.51 6.10 7.91
CA PHE A 196 5.58 6.63 8.91
C PHE A 196 4.49 5.60 9.19
N GLU A 197 3.84 5.07 8.15
CA GLU A 197 2.73 4.12 8.27
C GLU A 197 3.15 2.83 8.99
N SER A 198 4.35 2.32 8.69
CA SER A 198 4.87 1.12 9.37
C SER A 198 5.31 1.37 10.83
N SER A 199 5.45 2.62 11.26
CA SER A 199 5.81 2.96 12.64
C SER A 199 4.64 2.85 13.63
N PHE A 200 3.41 2.64 13.14
CA PHE A 200 2.20 2.52 13.94
C PHE A 200 1.45 1.24 13.58
N TYR A 201 0.70 0.68 14.53
CA TYR A 201 -0.26 -0.40 14.24
C TYR A 201 -1.51 0.14 13.54
N LEU A 202 -1.85 1.40 13.82
CA LEU A 202 -2.99 2.08 13.22
C LEU A 202 -2.64 3.55 12.99
N THR A 203 -2.82 4.00 11.76
CA THR A 203 -2.96 5.43 11.45
C THR A 203 -4.33 5.68 10.83
N ALA A 204 -4.98 6.76 11.25
CA ALA A 204 -6.24 7.16 10.65
C ALA A 204 -6.35 8.68 10.66
N PHE A 205 -6.69 9.22 9.50
CA PHE A 205 -6.79 10.66 9.27
C PHE A 205 -8.09 10.96 8.54
N VAL A 206 -8.85 11.91 9.10
CA VAL A 206 -10.03 12.46 8.46
C VAL A 206 -9.87 13.97 8.35
N GLN A 207 -10.01 14.50 7.14
CA GLN A 207 -9.93 15.93 6.88
C GLN A 207 -11.15 16.42 6.12
N LYS A 208 -11.72 17.53 6.61
CA LYS A 208 -12.78 18.25 5.91
C LYS A 208 -12.21 18.95 4.69
N ILE A 209 -12.77 18.67 3.51
CA ILE A 209 -12.36 19.23 2.21
C ILE A 209 -13.43 20.15 1.60
N GLY A 210 -14.68 20.04 2.03
CA GLY A 210 -15.80 20.90 1.63
C GLY A 210 -16.86 21.00 2.72
N ASP A 211 -18.00 21.63 2.43
CA ASP A 211 -19.03 21.96 3.44
C ASP A 211 -19.50 20.72 4.24
N ASN A 212 -19.77 19.61 3.55
CA ASN A 212 -20.13 18.31 4.13
C ASN A 212 -19.29 17.17 3.53
N MET A 213 -18.06 17.45 3.12
CA MET A 213 -17.21 16.49 2.42
C MET A 213 -15.89 16.29 3.17
N TYR A 214 -15.47 15.04 3.30
CA TYR A 214 -14.29 14.64 4.04
C TYR A 214 -13.46 13.65 3.22
N GLN A 215 -12.13 13.77 3.28
CA GLN A 215 -11.23 12.70 2.89
C GLN A 215 -10.90 11.84 4.11
N VAL A 216 -10.81 10.52 3.91
CA VAL A 216 -10.49 9.56 4.96
C VAL A 216 -9.37 8.66 4.47
N GLN A 217 -8.34 8.51 5.28
CA GLN A 217 -7.23 7.57 5.07
C GLN A 217 -7.08 6.74 6.33
N ILE A 218 -7.17 5.41 6.20
CA ILE A 218 -6.93 4.46 7.28
C ILE A 218 -5.83 3.51 6.80
N THR A 219 -4.84 3.31 7.64
CA THR A 219 -3.77 2.34 7.42
C THR A 219 -3.62 1.50 8.68
N VAL A 220 -3.74 0.19 8.53
CA VAL A 220 -3.53 -0.80 9.58
C VAL A 220 -2.26 -1.60 9.30
N ASN A 221 -1.56 -1.97 10.35
CA ASN A 221 -0.35 -2.75 10.26
C ASN A 221 -0.32 -3.78 11.38
N ARG A 222 0.10 -5.00 11.05
CA ARG A 222 0.21 -6.12 12.00
C ARG A 222 1.59 -6.18 12.67
N GLU A 223 2.61 -5.62 12.04
CA GLU A 223 3.99 -5.67 12.53
C GLU A 223 4.71 -4.32 12.32
N LEU A 224 5.14 -3.71 13.43
CA LEU A 224 5.86 -2.44 13.37
C LEU A 224 7.16 -2.55 12.58
N GLY A 225 7.46 -1.53 11.78
CA GLY A 225 8.64 -1.46 10.93
C GLY A 225 8.54 -2.31 9.66
N ASN A 226 7.43 -3.02 9.44
CA ASN A 226 7.25 -3.87 8.27
C ASN A 226 6.22 -3.28 7.29
N THR A 227 6.70 -2.62 6.24
CA THR A 227 5.83 -2.07 5.18
C THR A 227 5.14 -3.14 4.34
N ALA A 228 5.57 -4.40 4.40
CA ALA A 228 5.01 -5.49 3.61
C ALA A 228 3.76 -6.14 4.23
N GLN A 229 3.33 -5.70 5.42
CA GLN A 229 2.12 -6.19 6.11
C GLN A 229 1.10 -5.06 6.34
N VAL A 230 1.13 -4.06 5.47
CA VAL A 230 0.26 -2.90 5.55
C VAL A 230 -1.01 -3.16 4.75
N SER A 231 -2.16 -2.83 5.34
CA SER A 231 -3.41 -2.64 4.61
C SER A 231 -3.87 -1.20 4.75
N SER A 232 -4.35 -0.59 3.67
CA SER A 232 -4.82 0.79 3.66
C SER A 232 -6.07 0.96 2.80
N VAL A 233 -6.92 1.89 3.23
CA VAL A 233 -8.10 2.32 2.47
C VAL A 233 -8.22 3.83 2.50
N TRP A 234 -8.41 4.42 1.32
CA TRP A 234 -8.70 5.84 1.15
C TRP A 234 -10.06 6.01 0.50
N PHE A 235 -10.86 6.90 1.06
CA PHE A 235 -12.20 7.16 0.56
C PHE A 235 -12.64 8.59 0.86
N ILE A 236 -13.62 9.05 0.08
CA ILE A 236 -14.31 10.31 0.29
C ILE A 236 -15.63 10.04 0.98
N LEU A 237 -15.97 10.84 1.98
CA LEU A 237 -17.29 10.89 2.62
C LEU A 237 -18.02 12.16 2.22
N VAL A 238 -19.31 12.02 1.91
CA VAL A 238 -20.22 13.15 1.69
C VAL A 238 -21.44 12.98 2.58
N GLY A 239 -21.61 13.90 3.52
CA GLY A 239 -22.79 13.97 4.37
C GLY A 239 -23.99 14.50 3.60
N ASN A 240 -25.19 14.05 3.99
CA ASN A 240 -26.42 14.68 3.50
C ASN A 240 -26.49 16.13 4.03
N SER A 241 -26.72 17.06 3.11
CA SER A 241 -27.02 18.47 3.37
C SER A 241 -28.43 18.67 3.94
#